data_AF-A0A2W6CS54-F1
#
_entry.id   AF-A0A2W6CS54-F1
#
_cell.length_a   1.000
_cell.length_b   1.000
_cell.length_c   1.000
_cell.angle_alpha   90.00
_cell.angle_beta   90.00
_cell.angle_gamma   90.00
#
_symmetry.space_group_name_H-M   'P 1'
#
loop_
_entity.id
_entity.type
_entity.pdbx_description
1 polymer ?
#
loop_
_entity_poly.entity_id
_entity_poly.type
_entity_poly.pdbx_seq_one_letter_code
_entity_poly.pdbx_strand_id
1 'polypeptide(L)'
;MRCEEVADLLPQIMDGPETAERRVVRHVEGCLRCQAEMVQYRRLLRVLHQLRTQEPEPPPGLVGAILAGLEEVGQRGAIRSVLTGRRAGYVGGLALAVGAAGVAGVVLVNRGRGSRIGLAG
;
A
#
# COMPACT_ATOMS: atom_id res chain seq x y z
N MET A 1 23.21 -29.72 -6.16
CA MET A 1 22.95 -28.50 -5.37
C MET A 1 23.63 -28.66 -4.03
N ARG A 2 24.20 -27.58 -3.53
CA ARG A 2 24.93 -27.58 -2.27
C ARG A 2 24.04 -27.02 -1.15
N CYS A 3 24.35 -27.38 0.10
CA CYS A 3 23.55 -26.93 1.24
C CYS A 3 23.60 -25.40 1.40
N GLU A 4 24.72 -24.76 1.06
CA GLU A 4 24.84 -23.29 1.12
C GLU A 4 23.87 -22.59 0.17
N GLU A 5 23.62 -23.18 -1.00
CA GLU A 5 22.67 -22.63 -2.00
C GLU A 5 21.20 -22.81 -1.54
N VAL A 6 20.94 -23.80 -0.70
CA VAL A 6 19.60 -24.11 -0.19
C VAL A 6 19.25 -23.27 1.03
N ALA A 7 20.25 -22.97 1.88
CA ALA A 7 20.07 -22.20 3.11
C ALA A 7 19.33 -20.88 2.89
N ASP A 8 19.72 -20.12 1.86
CA ASP A 8 19.09 -18.84 1.51
C ASP A 8 17.64 -18.97 1.01
N LEU A 9 17.26 -20.17 0.55
CA LEU A 9 15.94 -20.48 0.00
C LEU A 9 15.00 -21.15 1.02
N LEU A 10 15.51 -21.59 2.17
CA LEU A 10 14.71 -22.24 3.22
C LEU A 10 13.50 -21.41 3.70
N PRO A 11 13.56 -20.06 3.84
CA PRO A 11 12.40 -19.28 4.24
C PRO A 11 11.21 -19.43 3.28
N GLN A 12 11.44 -19.54 1.97
CA GLN A 12 10.38 -19.67 0.98
C GLN A 12 9.63 -21.01 1.13
N ILE A 13 10.35 -22.07 1.51
CA ILE A 13 9.77 -23.40 1.77
C ILE A 13 8.91 -23.39 3.04
N MET A 14 9.27 -22.55 4.03
CA MET A 14 8.56 -22.46 5.30
C MET A 14 7.16 -21.87 5.17
N ASP A 15 6.94 -20.96 4.22
CA ASP A 15 5.63 -20.34 3.97
C ASP A 15 4.70 -21.25 3.14
N GLY A 16 5.25 -22.29 2.50
CA GLY A 16 4.50 -23.29 1.75
C GLY A 16 5.37 -23.93 0.65
N PRO A 17 5.53 -25.27 0.62
CA PRO A 17 6.41 -25.93 -0.35
C PRO A 17 5.96 -25.74 -1.82
N GLU A 18 4.70 -25.36 -2.05
CA GLU A 18 4.13 -25.10 -3.37
C GLU A 18 4.79 -23.93 -4.12
N THR A 19 5.39 -22.97 -3.40
CA THR A 19 6.09 -21.84 -4.01
C THR A 19 7.58 -22.10 -4.24
N ALA A 20 8.12 -23.17 -3.65
CA ALA A 20 9.52 -23.53 -3.73
C ALA A 20 9.86 -24.36 -4.98
N GLU A 21 11.07 -24.17 -5.51
CA GLU A 21 11.55 -24.98 -6.62
C GLU A 21 11.66 -26.47 -6.21
N ARG A 22 11.13 -27.38 -7.04
CA ARG A 22 11.10 -28.84 -6.75
C ARG A 22 12.47 -29.44 -6.41
N ARG A 23 13.55 -28.90 -6.98
CA ARG A 23 14.92 -29.35 -6.68
C ARG A 23 15.30 -29.07 -5.23
N VAL A 24 14.91 -27.89 -4.72
CA VAL A 24 15.13 -27.46 -3.34
C VAL A 24 14.37 -28.35 -2.37
N VAL A 25 13.08 -28.59 -2.64
CA VAL A 25 12.24 -29.48 -1.82
C VAL A 25 12.86 -30.88 -1.73
N ARG A 26 13.25 -31.47 -2.86
CA ARG A 26 13.88 -32.80 -2.90
C ARG A 26 15.18 -32.87 -2.10
N HIS A 27 16.00 -31.81 -2.13
CA HIS A 27 17.23 -31.76 -1.35
C HIS A 27 16.95 -31.69 0.15
N VAL A 28 16.00 -30.85 0.57
CA VAL A 28 15.61 -30.75 1.99
C VAL A 28 15.05 -32.09 2.48
N GLU A 29 14.24 -32.78 1.68
CA GLU A 29 13.73 -34.13 2.02
C GLU A 29 14.85 -35.18 2.17
N GLY A 30 15.95 -35.05 1.41
CA GLY A 30 17.07 -35.99 1.44
C GLY A 30 18.26 -35.61 2.33
N CYS A 31 18.32 -34.38 2.86
CA CYS A 31 19.50 -33.85 3.55
C CYS A 31 19.23 -33.50 5.01
N LEU A 32 19.81 -34.27 5.95
CA LEU A 32 19.67 -34.05 7.39
C LEU A 32 20.15 -32.67 7.86
N ARG A 33 21.18 -32.08 7.21
CA ARG A 33 21.66 -30.74 7.54
C ARG A 33 20.59 -29.68 7.26
N CYS A 34 20.01 -29.70 6.05
CA CYS A 34 18.95 -28.76 5.68
C CYS A 34 17.68 -28.96 6.52
N GLN A 35 17.37 -30.20 6.91
CA GLN A 35 16.27 -30.49 7.84
C GLN A 35 16.52 -29.88 9.23
N ALA A 36 17.75 -29.99 9.75
CA ALA A 36 18.12 -29.37 11.02
C ALA A 36 18.02 -27.84 10.96
N GLU A 37 18.48 -27.21 9.86
CA GLU A 37 18.32 -25.78 9.63
C GLU A 37 16.83 -25.37 9.59
N MET A 38 15.96 -26.15 8.94
CA MET A 38 14.50 -25.91 8.94
C MET A 38 13.89 -25.92 10.35
N VAL A 39 14.35 -26.80 11.23
CA VAL A 39 13.92 -26.82 12.64
C VAL A 39 14.37 -25.55 13.36
N GLN A 40 15.59 -25.06 13.10
CA GLN A 40 16.09 -23.81 13.67
C GLN A 40 15.27 -22.60 13.20
N TYR A 41 14.97 -22.52 11.91
CA TYR A 41 14.09 -21.47 11.36
C TYR A 41 12.70 -21.48 12.00
N ARG A 42 12.08 -22.66 12.15
CA ARG A 42 10.79 -22.80 12.86
C ARG A 42 10.85 -22.30 14.30
N ARG A 43 11.94 -22.60 15.00
CA ARG A 43 12.14 -22.14 16.38
C ARG A 43 12.25 -20.63 16.44
N LEU A 44 13.02 -20.01 15.54
CA LEU A 44 13.15 -18.56 15.44
C LEU A 44 11.79 -17.90 15.17
N LEU A 45 11.05 -18.36 14.16
CA LEU A 45 9.74 -17.81 13.82
C LEU A 45 8.75 -17.94 14.97
N ARG A 46 8.80 -19.04 15.73
CA ARG A 46 7.95 -19.23 16.92
C ARG A 46 8.25 -18.17 17.99
N VAL A 47 9.52 -17.88 18.26
CA VAL A 47 9.93 -16.83 19.22
C VAL A 47 9.48 -15.45 18.73
N LEU A 48 9.67 -15.14 17.44
CA LEU A 48 9.20 -13.88 16.87
C LEU A 48 7.67 -13.74 16.96
N HIS A 49 6.92 -14.82 16.75
CA HIS A 49 5.47 -14.84 16.93
C HIS A 49 5.04 -14.63 18.38
N GLN A 50 5.82 -15.09 19.36
CA GLN A 50 5.56 -14.84 20.78
C GLN A 50 5.81 -13.36 21.14
N LEU A 51 6.79 -12.72 20.52
CA LEU A 51 7.05 -11.29 20.70
C LEU A 51 5.97 -10.42 20.05
N ARG A 52 5.34 -10.88 18.96
CA ARG A 52 4.27 -10.13 18.29
C ARG A 52 3.12 -9.77 19.22
N THR A 53 2.81 -10.61 20.21
CA THR A 53 1.73 -10.36 21.17
C THR A 53 2.18 -9.54 22.37
N GLN A 54 3.46 -9.20 22.47
CA GLN A 54 3.93 -8.24 23.46
C GLN A 54 3.65 -6.84 22.92
N GLU A 55 2.47 -6.33 23.21
CA GLU A 55 2.11 -4.95 22.89
C GLU A 55 2.72 -4.01 23.93
N PRO A 56 3.73 -3.20 23.57
CA PRO A 56 4.20 -2.15 24.46
C PRO A 56 3.10 -1.10 24.59
N GLU A 57 2.86 -0.65 25.82
CA GLU A 57 1.90 0.44 26.05
C GLU A 57 2.39 1.71 25.33
N PRO A 58 1.56 2.33 24.47
CA PRO A 58 1.97 3.51 23.75
C PRO A 58 2.23 4.66 24.73
N PRO A 59 3.22 5.54 24.46
CA PRO A 59 3.43 6.73 25.26
C PRO A 59 2.14 7.55 25.40
N PRO A 60 1.86 8.13 26.58
CA PRO A 60 0.66 8.93 26.77
C PRO A 60 0.64 10.08 25.77
N GLY A 61 -0.51 10.29 25.13
CA GLY A 61 -0.70 11.35 24.12
C GLY A 61 -0.27 11.00 22.69
N LEU A 62 0.36 9.85 22.43
CA LEU A 62 0.74 9.44 21.07
C LEU A 62 -0.47 9.34 20.13
N VAL A 63 -1.58 8.76 20.61
CA VAL A 63 -2.83 8.66 19.84
C VAL A 63 -3.36 10.06 19.49
N GLY A 64 -3.35 10.98 20.43
CA GLY A 64 -3.76 12.37 20.20
C GLY A 64 -2.87 13.08 19.18
N ALA A 65 -1.55 12.86 19.24
CA ALA A 65 -0.61 13.41 18.26
C ALA A 65 -0.85 12.86 16.84
N ILE A 66 -1.13 11.56 16.71
CA ILE A 66 -1.47 10.94 15.41
C ILE A 66 -2.77 11.55 14.86
N LEU A 67 -3.82 11.64 15.68
CA LEU A 67 -5.10 12.21 15.27
C LEU A 67 -4.97 13.68 14.85
N ALA A 68 -4.23 14.48 15.61
CA ALA A 68 -3.97 15.88 15.26
C ALA A 68 -3.22 16.00 13.92
N GLY A 69 -2.23 15.13 13.67
CA GLY A 69 -1.52 15.09 12.39
C GLY A 69 -2.43 14.71 11.20
N LEU A 70 -3.33 13.73 11.40
CA LEU A 70 -4.31 13.35 10.38
C LEU A 70 -5.32 14.47 10.10
N GLU A 71 -5.80 15.17 11.14
CA GLU A 71 -6.68 16.33 11.00
C GLU A 71 -6.00 17.47 10.24
N GLU A 72 -4.73 17.76 10.51
CA GLU A 72 -4.00 18.81 9.80
C GLU A 72 -3.88 18.50 8.29
N VAL A 73 -3.59 17.24 7.93
CA VAL A 73 -3.55 16.80 6.53
C VAL A 73 -4.95 16.84 5.90
N GLY A 74 -5.97 16.40 6.62
CA GLY A 74 -7.37 16.44 6.18
C GLY A 74 -7.89 17.87 5.97
N GLN A 75 -7.56 18.80 6.87
CA GLN A 75 -7.94 20.20 6.78
C GLN A 75 -7.30 20.88 5.58
N ARG A 76 -6.02 20.63 5.26
CA ARG A 76 -5.40 21.15 4.04
C ARG A 76 -6.14 20.65 2.77
N GLY A 77 -6.58 19.40 2.77
CA GLY A 77 -7.40 18.83 1.69
C GLY A 77 -8.80 19.47 1.59
N ALA A 78 -9.46 19.67 2.72
CA ALA A 78 -10.78 20.31 2.81
C ALA A 78 -10.73 21.80 2.42
N ILE A 79 -9.71 22.54 2.86
CA ILE A 79 -9.50 23.94 2.47
C ILE A 79 -9.24 24.03 0.97
N ARG A 80 -8.40 23.15 0.41
CA ARG A 80 -8.13 23.11 -1.03
C ARG A 80 -9.39 22.80 -1.83
N SER A 81 -10.20 21.82 -1.40
CA SER A 81 -11.44 21.44 -2.10
C SER A 81 -12.49 22.54 -2.07
N VAL A 82 -12.67 23.22 -0.94
CA VAL A 82 -13.55 24.39 -0.79
C VAL A 82 -13.07 25.55 -1.66
N LEU A 83 -11.76 25.85 -1.67
CA LEU A 83 -11.19 26.90 -2.51
C LEU A 83 -11.33 26.58 -4.01
N THR A 84 -11.12 25.32 -4.42
CA THR A 84 -11.34 24.91 -5.82
C THR A 84 -12.82 24.93 -6.21
N GLY A 85 -13.73 24.53 -5.32
CA GLY A 85 -15.17 24.60 -5.54
C GLY A 85 -15.66 26.04 -5.70
N ARG A 86 -15.13 26.96 -4.89
CA ARG A 86 -15.46 28.40 -4.95
C ARG A 86 -14.86 29.08 -6.19
N ARG A 87 -13.64 28.70 -6.60
CA ARG A 87 -13.02 29.17 -7.87
C ARG A 87 -13.76 28.66 -9.11
N ALA A 88 -14.24 27.41 -9.10
CA ALA A 88 -15.08 26.88 -10.17
C ALA A 88 -16.40 27.66 -10.30
N GLY A 89 -16.98 28.11 -9.18
CA GLY A 89 -18.14 29.01 -9.18
C GLY A 89 -17.85 30.40 -9.74
N TYR A 90 -16.68 30.97 -9.46
CA TYR A 90 -16.27 32.30 -9.95
C TYR A 90 -15.88 32.32 -11.44
N VAL A 91 -15.30 31.24 -11.96
CA VAL A 91 -14.90 31.16 -13.39
C VAL A 91 -16.09 30.89 -14.31
N GLY A 92 -17.23 30.41 -13.77
CA GLY A 92 -18.47 30.23 -14.54
C GLY A 92 -19.21 31.53 -14.92
N GLY A 93 -18.78 32.69 -14.41
CA GLY A 93 -19.45 33.98 -14.57
C GLY A 93 -18.89 34.93 -15.64
N LEU A 94 -17.99 34.46 -16.51
CA LEU A 94 -17.33 35.28 -17.55
C LEU A 94 -17.63 34.79 -18.97
N ALA A 95 -18.91 34.52 -19.25
CA ALA A 95 -19.43 34.43 -20.61
C ALA A 95 -20.46 35.56 -20.85
N LEU A 96 -20.02 36.81 -20.66
CA LEU A 96 -20.78 37.97 -21.12
C LEU A 96 -20.39 38.30 -22.56
N ALA A 97 -21.30 37.95 -23.46
CA ALA A 97 -21.60 38.61 -24.73
C ALA A 97 -20.42 39.11 -25.58
N VAL A 98 -19.93 38.24 -26.49
CA VAL A 98 -19.43 38.70 -27.79
C VAL A 98 -20.56 38.46 -28.80
N GLY A 99 -21.05 39.57 -29.37
CA GLY A 99 -22.26 39.65 -30.16
C GLY A 99 -22.25 38.90 -31.49
N ALA A 100 -23.44 38.86 -32.07
CA ALA A 100 -23.83 38.20 -33.31
C ALA A 100 -22.84 38.33 -34.49
N ALA A 101 -22.36 37.18 -34.99
CA ALA A 101 -22.46 36.74 -36.40
C ALA A 101 -21.42 35.64 -36.69
N GLY A 102 -21.87 34.43 -37.05
CA GLY A 102 -21.07 33.44 -37.77
C GLY A 102 -20.32 32.38 -36.94
N VAL A 103 -20.67 31.12 -37.24
CA VAL A 103 -19.90 29.85 -37.12
C VAL A 103 -19.22 29.45 -35.79
N ALA A 104 -19.65 28.28 -35.32
CA ALA A 104 -18.92 27.27 -34.55
C ALA A 104 -18.40 27.63 -33.14
N GLY A 105 -19.00 27.00 -32.12
CA GLY A 105 -18.40 26.95 -30.79
C GLY A 105 -19.35 26.48 -29.69
N VAL A 106 -19.92 25.28 -29.80
CA VAL A 106 -20.48 24.62 -28.61
C VAL A 106 -19.30 24.27 -27.71
N VAL A 107 -19.05 25.08 -26.67
CA VAL A 107 -18.12 24.71 -25.61
C VAL A 107 -18.81 23.63 -24.78
N LEU A 108 -18.65 22.38 -25.20
CA LEU A 108 -18.91 21.20 -24.40
C LEU A 108 -18.02 21.28 -23.16
N VAL A 109 -18.63 21.53 -22.01
CA VAL A 109 -18.00 21.34 -20.70
C VAL A 109 -17.73 19.85 -20.55
N ASN A 110 -16.51 19.44 -20.90
CA ASN A 110 -16.02 18.09 -20.70
C ASN A 110 -15.78 17.87 -19.20
N ARG A 111 -16.79 17.34 -18.51
CA ARG A 111 -16.68 16.84 -17.13
C ARG A 111 -15.93 15.50 -17.16
N GLY A 112 -14.63 15.59 -17.38
CA GLY A 112 -13.70 14.46 -17.45
C GLY A 112 -13.48 13.79 -16.09
N ARG A 113 -13.71 12.48 -16.06
CA ARG A 113 -13.46 11.52 -14.97
C ARG A 113 -11.96 11.41 -14.61
N GLY A 114 -11.67 11.21 -13.33
CA GLY A 114 -10.45 10.59 -12.79
C GLY A 114 -10.53 10.57 -11.25
N SER A 115 -10.36 9.48 -10.50
CA SER A 115 -9.92 8.12 -10.77
C SER A 115 -10.72 7.13 -9.91
N ARG A 116 -11.25 6.05 -10.49
CA ARG A 116 -11.51 4.84 -9.71
C ARG A 116 -10.14 4.22 -9.42
N ILE A 117 -9.77 4.24 -8.15
CA ILE A 117 -8.66 3.47 -7.60
C ILE A 117 -9.01 2.01 -7.87
N GLY A 118 -8.19 1.33 -8.68
CA GLY A 118 -8.17 -0.12 -8.73
C GLY A 118 -7.64 -0.60 -7.38
N LEU A 119 -8.47 -1.34 -6.66
CA LEU A 119 -8.01 -2.18 -5.56
C LEU A 119 -7.16 -3.30 -6.18
N ALA A 120 -5.85 -3.16 -6.06
CA ALA A 120 -4.91 -4.28 -6.08
C ALA A 120 -4.29 -4.30 -4.68
N GLY A 121 -4.56 -5.39 -3.96
CA GLY A 121 -4.24 -5.62 -2.56
C GLY A 121 -5.21 -6.64 -2.03
#